data_AF-A0A662UP88-F1
#
_entry.id   AF-A0A662UP88-F1
#
_cell.length_a   1.000
_cell.length_b   1.000
_cell.length_c   1.000
_cell.angle_alpha   90.00
_cell.angle_beta   90.00
_cell.angle_gamma   90.00
#
_symmetry.space_group_name_H-M   'P 1'
#
loop_
_entity.id
_entity.type
_entity.pdbx_description
1 polymer ?
#
loop_
_entity_poly.entity_id
_entity_poly.type
_entity_poly.pdbx_seq_one_letter_code
_entity_poly.pdbx_strand_id
1 'polypeptide(L)'
;MSLFWEPRWVRKRIVHEGMEIVTCQDEVNKLYLCPLCIDIDKVCPEGRATNFISEDMVTFFTISDLVNHMRTHGSPRYEKRISVSKGRE
;
A
#
# COMPACT_ATOMS: atom_id res chain seq x y z
N MET A 1 -12.01 -6.61 -24.81
CA MET A 1 -11.16 -5.83 -23.89
C MET A 1 -11.55 -6.24 -22.49
N SER A 2 -10.72 -7.04 -21.83
CA SER A 2 -11.04 -7.50 -20.49
C SER A 2 -10.62 -6.40 -19.51
N LEU A 3 -11.56 -5.90 -18.69
CA LEU A 3 -11.38 -4.78 -17.75
C LEU A 3 -10.65 -5.21 -16.47
N PHE A 4 -9.73 -6.17 -16.55
CA PHE A 4 -9.02 -6.67 -15.38
C PHE A 4 -7.74 -5.87 -15.18
N TRP A 5 -7.51 -5.46 -13.93
CA TRP A 5 -6.27 -4.80 -13.55
C TRP A 5 -5.11 -5.80 -13.65
N GLU A 6 -4.09 -5.47 -14.44
CA GLU A 6 -2.88 -6.26 -14.62
C GLU A 6 -1.68 -5.45 -14.08
N PRO A 7 -1.42 -5.49 -12.75
CA PRO A 7 -0.32 -4.74 -12.17
C PRO A 7 1.03 -5.31 -12.59
N ARG A 8 2.05 -4.46 -12.49
CA ARG A 8 3.44 -4.84 -12.64
C ARG A 8 4.22 -4.38 -11.42
N TRP A 9 4.24 -5.21 -10.38
CA TRP A 9 4.90 -4.92 -9.12
C TRP A 9 6.41 -5.04 -9.24
N VAL A 10 7.13 -3.97 -8.91
CA VAL A 10 8.59 -3.95 -8.80
C VAL A 10 9.00 -3.44 -7.43
N ARG A 11 10.08 -4.01 -6.90
CA ARG A 11 10.66 -3.54 -5.65
C ARG A 11 11.31 -2.18 -5.85
N LYS A 12 10.98 -1.22 -4.99
CA LYS A 12 11.46 0.14 -5.06
C LYS A 12 11.85 0.66 -3.69
N ARG A 13 12.98 1.35 -3.66
CA ARG A 13 13.45 2.12 -2.51
C ARG A 13 13.03 3.57 -2.71
N ILE A 14 12.28 4.10 -1.75
CA ILE A 14 11.71 5.44 -1.78
C ILE A 14 12.26 6.20 -0.59
N VAL A 15 12.76 7.40 -0.82
CA VAL A 15 13.20 8.32 0.24
C VAL A 15 12.14 9.41 0.37
N HIS A 16 11.52 9.53 1.54
CA HIS A 16 10.50 10.53 1.82
C HIS A 16 10.63 11.05 3.25
N GLU A 17 10.68 12.37 3.44
CA GLU A 17 10.85 13.01 4.76
C GLU A 17 12.06 12.48 5.58
N GLY A 18 13.14 12.08 4.90
CA GLY A 18 14.32 11.48 5.53
C GLY A 18 14.15 10.01 5.95
N MET A 19 12.98 9.41 5.70
CA MET A 19 12.73 7.98 5.87
C MET A 19 13.02 7.23 4.57
N GLU A 20 13.67 6.09 4.67
CA GLU A 20 13.88 5.18 3.56
C GLU A 20 12.91 3.99 3.66
N ILE A 21 12.11 3.79 2.62
CA ILE A 21 11.04 2.79 2.56
C ILE A 21 11.31 1.88 1.38
N VAL A 22 11.44 0.58 1.65
CA VAL A 22 11.50 -0.45 0.61
C VAL A 22 10.11 -1.07 0.50
N THR A 23 9.49 -0.96 -0.68
CA THR A 23 8.16 -1.52 -0.93
C THR A 23 7.96 -1.89 -2.41
N CYS A 24 6.82 -2.50 -2.74
CA CYS A 24 6.40 -2.74 -4.11
C CYS A 24 5.69 -1.51 -4.70
N GLN A 25 6.06 -1.15 -5.93
CA GLN A 25 5.32 -0.20 -6.76
C GLN A 25 4.77 -0.90 -8.01
N ASP A 26 3.51 -0.66 -8.33
CA ASP A 26 2.93 -1.01 -9.62
C ASP A 26 3.45 -0.04 -10.69
N GLU A 27 4.20 -0.53 -11.68
CA GLU A 27 4.70 0.32 -12.75
C GLU A 27 3.59 0.83 -13.68
N VAL A 28 2.43 0.18 -13.72
CA VAL A 28 1.31 0.54 -14.61
C VAL A 28 0.55 1.75 -14.05
N ASN A 29 0.02 1.64 -12.84
CA ASN A 29 -0.82 2.68 -12.23
C ASN A 29 -0.07 3.52 -11.18
N LYS A 30 1.22 3.23 -10.95
CA LYS A 30 2.08 3.90 -9.95
C LYS A 30 1.59 3.75 -8.51
N LEU A 31 0.80 2.72 -8.23
CA LEU A 31 0.30 2.37 -6.90
C LEU A 31 1.43 1.80 -6.03
N TYR A 32 1.30 1.97 -4.72
CA TYR A 32 2.26 1.48 -3.73
C TYR A 32 1.58 0.49 -2.77
N LEU A 33 2.36 -0.44 -2.23
CA LEU A 33 1.92 -1.34 -1.17
C LEU A 33 2.50 -0.95 0.18
N CYS A 34 1.82 -1.34 1.26
CA CYS A 34 2.36 -1.21 2.60
C CYS A 34 3.25 -2.41 2.93
N PRO A 35 4.56 -2.22 3.19
CA PRO A 35 5.47 -3.31 3.51
C PRO A 35 5.23 -3.93 4.90
N LEU A 36 4.39 -3.32 5.73
CA LEU A 36 3.99 -3.86 7.04
C LEU A 36 2.75 -4.77 6.95
N CYS A 37 1.89 -4.55 5.95
CA CYS A 37 0.65 -5.30 5.78
C CYS A 37 0.80 -6.50 4.84
N ILE A 38 1.70 -6.38 3.86
CA ILE A 38 1.90 -7.37 2.80
C ILE A 38 3.34 -7.84 2.81
N ASP A 39 3.51 -9.15 2.61
CA ASP A 39 4.81 -9.75 2.32
C ASP A 39 5.31 -9.28 0.95
N ILE A 40 6.18 -8.27 0.96
CA ILE A 40 6.75 -7.68 -0.25
C ILE A 40 7.71 -8.63 -0.97
N ASP A 41 8.26 -9.65 -0.32
CA ASP A 41 9.16 -10.64 -0.95
C ASP A 41 8.36 -11.62 -1.81
N LYS A 42 7.15 -11.95 -1.36
CA LYS A 42 6.19 -12.72 -2.16
C LYS A 42 5.64 -11.91 -3.33
N VAL A 43 5.29 -10.64 -3.11
CA VAL A 43 4.66 -9.80 -4.14
C VAL A 43 5.67 -9.27 -5.14
N CYS A 44 6.77 -8.65 -4.71
CA CYS A 44 7.80 -8.12 -5.61
C CYS A 44 9.20 -8.55 -5.15
N PRO A 45 9.60 -9.80 -5.43
CA PRO A 45 10.96 -10.26 -5.15
C PRO A 45 11.99 -9.38 -5.87
N GLU A 46 13.17 -9.25 -5.28
CA GLU A 46 14.25 -8.44 -5.85
C GLU A 46 14.62 -8.89 -7.27
N GLY A 47 14.76 -7.92 -8.18
CA GLY A 47 15.15 -8.16 -9.56
C GLY A 47 14.07 -8.76 -10.46
N ARG A 48 12.83 -8.97 -9.98
CA ARG A 48 11.75 -9.54 -10.79
C ARG A 48 10.44 -8.76 -10.64
N ALA A 49 9.81 -8.47 -11.77
CA ALA A 49 8.46 -7.94 -11.80
C ALA A 49 7.42 -9.06 -11.71
N THR A 50 6.33 -8.83 -10.98
CA THR A 50 5.20 -9.78 -10.89
C THR A 50 3.88 -9.08 -11.18
N ASN A 51 2.87 -9.88 -11.47
CA ASN A 51 1.48 -9.45 -11.62
C ASN A 51 0.59 -10.01 -10.50
N PHE A 52 1.16 -10.18 -9.30
CA PHE A 52 0.44 -10.74 -8.16
C PHE A 52 -0.77 -9.87 -7.78
N ILE A 53 -1.94 -10.49 -7.65
CA ILE A 53 -3.18 -9.85 -7.19
C ILE A 53 -3.74 -10.71 -6.07
N SER A 54 -4.21 -10.07 -5.02
CA SER A 54 -4.92 -10.70 -3.91
C SER A 54 -6.11 -9.82 -3.56
N GLU A 55 -7.25 -10.43 -3.20
CA GLU A 55 -8.49 -9.70 -2.90
C GLU A 55 -8.33 -8.73 -1.72
N ASP A 56 -7.49 -9.07 -0.74
CA ASP A 56 -7.23 -8.23 0.44
C ASP A 56 -6.10 -7.21 0.25
N MET A 57 -5.59 -7.05 -0.98
CA MET A 57 -4.50 -6.13 -1.28
C MET A 57 -4.96 -4.68 -1.22
N VAL A 58 -4.53 -3.97 -0.18
CA VAL A 58 -4.72 -2.51 -0.09
C VAL A 58 -3.57 -1.79 -0.80
N THR A 59 -3.94 -0.92 -1.74
CA THR A 59 -3.00 -0.09 -2.52
C THR A 59 -3.10 1.38 -2.15
N PHE A 60 -2.01 2.11 -2.33
CA PHE A 60 -1.91 3.55 -2.04
C PHE A 60 -1.53 4.32 -3.29
N PHE A 61 -2.21 5.43 -3.57
CA PHE A 61 -1.96 6.27 -4.74
C PHE A 61 -0.73 7.16 -4.59
N THR A 62 -0.41 7.57 -3.36
CA THR A 62 0.73 8.45 -3.08
C THR A 62 1.62 7.90 -1.96
N ILE A 63 2.87 8.35 -1.94
CA ILE A 63 3.81 8.04 -0.84
C ILE A 63 3.30 8.61 0.48
N SER A 64 2.69 9.80 0.46
CA SER A 64 2.14 10.43 1.66
C SER A 64 1.02 9.59 2.27
N ASP A 65 0.14 9.00 1.45
CA ASP A 65 -0.93 8.10 1.92
C ASP A 65 -0.34 6.84 2.56
N LEU A 66 0.65 6.24 1.89
CA LEU A 66 1.37 5.07 2.40
C LEU A 66 2.04 5.38 3.75
N VAL A 67 2.77 6.50 3.85
CA VAL A 67 3.45 6.90 5.09
C VAL A 67 2.46 7.18 6.21
N ASN A 68 1.36 7.88 5.91
CA ASN A 68 0.32 8.14 6.88
C ASN A 68 -0.32 6.83 7.39
N HIS A 69 -0.55 5.87 6.50
CA HIS A 69 -0.99 4.53 6.87
C HIS A 69 0.05 3.80 7.72
N MET A 70 1.34 3.80 7.34
CA MET A 70 2.40 3.18 8.14
C MET A 70 2.49 3.75 9.56
N ARG A 71 2.30 5.07 9.71
CA ARG A 71 2.26 5.74 11.03
C ARG A 71 1.11 5.22 11.91
N THR A 72 0.02 4.72 11.33
CA THR A 72 -1.09 4.15 12.12
C THR A 72 -0.73 2.81 12.78
N HIS A 73 0.15 2.01 12.17
CA HIS A 73 0.61 0.74 12.78
C HIS A 73 1.39 0.97 14.07
N GLY A 74 2.13 2.07 14.16
CA GLY A 74 2.90 2.44 15.35
C GLY A 74 2.10 3.21 16.42
N SER A 75 0.83 3.53 16.18
CA SER A 75 0.03 4.35 17.10
C SER A 75 -0.99 3.49 17.86
N PRO A 76 -0.99 3.47 19.22
CA PRO A 76 -1.98 2.74 20.02
C PRO A 76 -3.40 3.37 19.96
N ARG A 77 -3.66 4.31 19.04
CA ARG A 77 -4.89 5.11 18.95
C ARG A 77 -5.85 4.69 17.83
N TYR A 78 -5.59 3.58 17.13
CA TYR A 78 -6.44 3.16 16.01
C TYR A 78 -7.89 2.84 16.43
N GLU A 79 -8.14 2.53 17.71
CA GLU A 79 -9.49 2.23 18.23
C GLU A 79 -10.45 3.44 18.31
N LYS A 80 -9.99 4.68 18.06
CA LYS A 80 -10.78 5.90 18.32
C LYS A 80 -11.01 6.82 17.12
N ARG A 81 -11.09 6.30 15.89
CA ARG A 81 -11.50 7.15 14.76
C ARG A 81 -12.69 6.57 13.99
N ILE A 82 -13.81 7.25 14.23
CA ILE A 82 -15.09 7.29 13.51
C ILE A 82 -16.20 6.40 14.11
N SER A 83 -16.80 6.87 15.21
CA SER A 83 -18.22 6.62 15.43
C SER A 83 -19.01 7.56 14.50
N VAL A 84 -19.49 7.07 13.36
CA VAL A 84 -20.55 7.76 12.61
C VAL A 84 -21.80 7.69 13.50
N SER A 85 -22.08 8.76 14.24
CA SER A 85 -23.40 8.94 14.84
C SER A 85 -24.40 9.06 13.68
N LYS A 86 -25.13 7.98 13.45
CA LYS A 86 -26.24 7.90 12.49
C LYS A 86 -27.30 8.91 12.95
N GLY A 87 -27.25 10.13 12.42
CA GLY A 87 -28.35 11.09 12.56
C GLY A 87 -29.58 10.47 11.93
N ARG A 88 -30.60 10.21 12.75
CA ARG A 88 -31.92 9.78 12.31
C ARG A 88 -32.79 11.03 12.29
N GLU A 89 -33.26 11.39 11.10
CA GLU A 89 -34.35 12.34 10.86
C GLU A 89 -35.64 11.89 11.55
#